data_AF-A0A3R7V4G3-F1
#
_entry.id   AF-A0A3R7V4G3-F1
#
_cell.length_a   1.000
_cell.length_b   1.000
_cell.length_c   1.000
_cell.angle_alpha   90.00
_cell.angle_beta   90.00
_cell.angle_gamma   90.00
#
_symmetry.space_group_name_H-M   'P 1'
#
loop_
_entity.id
_entity.type
_entity.pdbx_description
1 polymer ?
#
loop_
_entity_poly.entity_id
_entity_poly.type
_entity_poly.pdbx_seq_one_letter_code
_entity_poly.pdbx_strand_id
1 'polypeptide(L)'
;MRFSMKLTVANAVMLGAGMIIPPFAPFASTWVWLAVVCWYFGLTLLLNRWIQSAMRRSSMQFITAVNGSTAVKMFSSLALVTAYLVLVGGTYRVHFVLGLFVVFAVNTVLLVVESQNHAPRDPN
;
A
#
# COMPACT_ATOMS: atom_id res chain seq x y z
N MET A 1 -4.23 18.29 -5.56
CA MET A 1 -4.90 17.40 -4.58
C MET A 1 -3.85 16.85 -3.63
N ARG A 2 -4.00 16.99 -2.30
CA ARG A 2 -3.01 16.50 -1.31
C ARG A 2 -2.88 14.98 -1.40
N PHE A 3 -1.66 14.43 -1.24
CA PHE A 3 -1.39 12.98 -1.29
C PHE A 3 -2.36 12.17 -0.44
N SER A 4 -2.60 12.59 0.80
CA SER A 4 -3.53 11.92 1.72
C SER A 4 -4.93 11.79 1.11
N MET A 5 -5.41 12.80 0.39
CA MET A 5 -6.73 12.75 -0.26
C MET A 5 -6.75 11.76 -1.42
N LYS A 6 -5.71 11.74 -2.28
CA LYS A 6 -5.57 10.74 -3.36
C LYS A 6 -5.55 9.32 -2.79
N LEU A 7 -4.80 9.13 -1.71
CA LEU A 7 -4.65 7.85 -1.02
C LEU A 7 -5.97 7.39 -0.38
N THR A 8 -6.69 8.30 0.28
CA THR A 8 -8.00 7.99 0.88
C THR A 8 -9.00 7.60 -0.20
N VAL A 9 -9.09 8.37 -1.29
CA VAL A 9 -9.99 8.05 -2.41
C VAL A 9 -9.65 6.69 -3.01
N ALA A 10 -8.37 6.42 -3.28
CA ALA A 10 -7.95 5.14 -3.84
C ALA A 10 -8.31 3.96 -2.92
N ASN A 11 -8.02 4.04 -1.62
CA ASN A 11 -8.33 2.96 -0.68
C ASN A 11 -9.85 2.82 -0.44
N ALA A 12 -10.62 3.91 -0.46
CA ALA A 12 -12.08 3.86 -0.42
C ALA A 12 -12.66 3.16 -1.66
N VAL A 13 -12.12 3.47 -2.85
CA VAL A 13 -12.50 2.79 -4.10
C VAL A 13 -12.16 1.30 -4.02
N MET A 14 -11.01 0.93 -3.44
CA MET A 14 -10.63 -0.49 -3.27
C MET A 14 -11.59 -1.24 -2.34
N LEU A 15 -12.01 -0.61 -1.23
CA LEU A 15 -13.03 -1.18 -0.34
C LEU A 15 -14.35 -1.41 -1.08
N GLY A 16 -14.83 -0.39 -1.82
CA GLY A 16 -16.08 -0.47 -2.56
C GLY A 16 -16.04 -1.45 -3.73
N ALA A 17 -14.96 -1.43 -4.52
CA ALA A 17 -14.77 -2.30 -5.68
C ALA A 17 -14.78 -3.79 -5.30
N GLY A 18 -14.28 -4.12 -4.10
CA GLY A 18 -14.32 -5.49 -3.58
C GLY A 18 -15.75 -6.05 -3.46
N MET A 19 -16.74 -5.20 -3.20
CA MET A 19 -18.14 -5.62 -3.07
C MET A 19 -18.85 -5.79 -4.42
N ILE A 20 -18.32 -5.14 -5.48
CA ILE A 20 -18.94 -5.13 -6.81
C ILE A 20 -18.54 -6.36 -7.63
N ILE A 21 -17.34 -6.90 -7.38
CA ILE A 21 -16.79 -8.04 -8.13
C ILE A 21 -17.38 -9.35 -7.55
N PRO A 22 -18.32 -10.04 -8.22
CA PRO A 22 -19.06 -11.16 -7.64
C PRO A 22 -18.18 -12.30 -7.07
N PRO A 23 -17.10 -12.75 -7.74
CA PRO A 23 -16.25 -13.80 -7.16
C PRO A 23 -15.45 -13.32 -5.93
N PHE A 24 -15.22 -12.02 -5.78
CA PHE A 24 -14.42 -11.46 -4.69
C PHE A 24 -15.28 -10.97 -3.51
N ALA A 25 -16.56 -10.67 -3.74
CA ALA A 25 -17.49 -10.15 -2.74
C ALA A 25 -17.54 -10.97 -1.43
N PRO A 26 -17.55 -12.32 -1.43
CA PRO A 26 -17.56 -13.10 -0.19
C PRO A 26 -16.32 -12.89 0.68
N PHE A 27 -15.17 -12.63 0.05
CA PHE A 27 -13.95 -12.27 0.77
C PHE A 27 -13.96 -10.79 1.20
N ALA A 28 -14.45 -9.89 0.33
CA ALA A 28 -14.54 -8.46 0.62
C ALA A 28 -15.48 -8.15 1.79
N SER A 29 -16.49 -8.98 2.04
CA SER A 29 -17.38 -8.88 3.20
C SER A 29 -16.74 -9.29 4.53
N THR A 30 -15.53 -9.86 4.51
CA THR A 30 -14.81 -10.23 5.73
C THR A 30 -14.09 -9.03 6.32
N TRP A 31 -13.93 -9.03 7.65
CA TRP A 31 -13.15 -8.00 8.35
C TRP A 31 -11.68 -7.99 7.92
N VAL A 32 -11.17 -9.11 7.40
CA VAL A 32 -9.80 -9.26 6.90
C VAL A 32 -9.53 -8.28 5.76
N TRP A 33 -10.48 -8.11 4.84
CA TRP A 33 -10.33 -7.19 3.72
C TRP A 33 -10.20 -5.75 4.19
N LEU A 34 -11.06 -5.34 5.13
CA LEU A 34 -10.97 -4.02 5.76
C LEU A 34 -9.62 -3.83 6.46
N ALA A 35 -9.15 -4.83 7.21
CA ALA A 35 -7.87 -4.77 7.91
C ALA A 35 -6.68 -4.59 6.95
N VAL A 36 -6.66 -5.31 5.83
CA VAL A 36 -5.59 -5.18 4.79
C VAL A 36 -5.58 -3.78 4.20
N VAL A 37 -6.75 -3.26 3.81
CA VAL A 37 -6.84 -1.92 3.21
C VAL A 37 -6.42 -0.84 4.22
N CYS A 38 -6.90 -0.91 5.46
CA CYS A 38 -6.52 0.02 6.52
C CYS A 38 -5.02 -0.04 6.85
N TRP A 39 -4.44 -1.24 6.89
CA TRP A 39 -3.01 -1.43 7.10
C TRP A 39 -2.20 -0.74 6.01
N TYR A 40 -2.53 -0.98 4.74
CA TYR A 40 -1.82 -0.37 3.62
C TYR A 40 -1.99 1.13 3.53
N PHE A 41 -3.18 1.64 3.86
CA PHE A 41 -3.43 3.06 3.96
C PHE A 41 -2.51 3.71 5.00
N GLY A 42 -2.50 3.18 6.23
CA GLY A 42 -1.65 3.67 7.32
C GLY A 42 -0.16 3.56 7.00
N LEU A 43 0.27 2.38 6.51
CA LEU A 43 1.65 2.13 6.13
C LEU A 43 2.12 3.10 5.06
N THR A 44 1.31 3.34 4.02
CA THR A 44 1.68 4.22 2.92
C THR A 44 1.76 5.69 3.34
N LEU A 45 0.91 6.13 4.29
CA LEU A 45 1.05 7.46 4.89
C LEU A 45 2.37 7.61 5.67
N LEU A 46 2.72 6.63 6.50
CA LEU A 46 3.96 6.64 7.28
C LEU A 46 5.19 6.65 6.38
N LEU A 47 5.19 5.80 5.36
CA LEU A 47 6.26 5.72 4.36
C LEU A 47 6.39 7.01 3.56
N ASN A 48 5.28 7.65 3.16
CA ASN A 48 5.34 8.94 2.49
C ASN A 48 5.96 10.01 3.40
N ARG A 49 5.60 10.06 4.68
CA ARG A 49 6.21 11.01 5.64
C ARG A 49 7.70 10.75 5.81
N TRP A 50 8.11 9.48 5.85
CA TRP A 50 9.52 9.11 5.92
C TRP A 50 10.29 9.56 4.67
N ILE A 51 9.77 9.27 3.47
CA ILE A 51 10.38 9.70 2.19
C ILE A 51 10.49 11.23 2.15
N GLN A 52 9.41 11.96 2.42
CA GLN A 52 9.40 13.43 2.41
C GLN A 52 10.38 14.03 3.43
N SER A 53 10.58 13.38 4.58
CA SER A 53 11.59 13.77 5.57
C SER A 53 13.01 13.54 5.05
N ALA A 54 13.26 12.39 4.41
CA ALA A 54 14.56 12.02 3.85
C ALA A 54 14.98 12.92 2.67
N MET A 55 14.01 13.34 1.85
CA MET A 55 14.22 14.26 0.73
C MET A 55 14.84 15.59 1.14
N ARG A 56 14.47 16.11 2.32
CA ARG A 56 14.98 17.39 2.83
C ARG A 56 16.43 17.33 3.32
N ARG A 57 17.00 16.13 3.45
CA ARG A 57 18.31 15.92 4.07
C ARG A 57 19.40 15.67 3.03
N SER A 58 19.25 14.64 2.19
CA SER A 58 20.18 14.37 1.08
C SER A 58 19.61 13.40 0.06
N SER A 59 20.17 13.42 -1.17
CA SER A 59 19.80 12.47 -2.24
C SER A 59 20.04 11.01 -1.85
N MET A 60 21.11 10.72 -1.11
CA MET A 60 21.39 9.37 -0.63
C MET A 60 20.33 8.88 0.36
N GLN A 61 19.92 9.73 1.30
CA GLN A 61 18.86 9.37 2.25
C GLN A 61 17.50 9.22 1.56
N PHE A 62 17.21 10.02 0.53
CA PHE A 62 16.01 9.84 -0.28
C PHE A 62 15.98 8.46 -0.96
N ILE A 63 17.06 8.07 -1.66
CA ILE A 63 17.16 6.76 -2.32
C ILE A 63 17.00 5.63 -1.30
N THR A 64 17.65 5.75 -0.13
CA THR A 64 17.50 4.77 0.96
C THR A 64 16.07 4.70 1.46
N ALA A 65 15.36 5.83 1.61
CA ALA A 65 13.98 5.84 2.05
C ALA A 65 13.02 5.23 1.00
N VAL A 66 13.26 5.47 -0.29
CA VAL A 66 12.47 4.85 -1.37
C VAL A 66 12.66 3.33 -1.38
N ASN A 67 13.90 2.86 -1.41
CA ASN A 67 14.20 1.43 -1.39
C ASN A 67 13.74 0.76 -0.10
N GLY A 68 13.95 1.43 1.04
CA GLY A 68 13.46 0.99 2.35
C GLY A 68 11.94 0.90 2.39
N SER A 69 11.22 1.85 1.79
CA SER A 69 9.75 1.80 1.70
C SER A 69 9.25 0.59 0.91
N THR A 70 9.94 0.26 -0.19
CA THR A 70 9.64 -0.93 -0.99
C THR A 70 9.88 -2.20 -0.18
N ALA A 71 11.03 -2.30 0.51
CA ALA A 71 11.37 -3.43 1.36
C ALA A 71 10.33 -3.63 2.48
N VAL A 72 9.96 -2.55 3.18
CA VAL A 72 8.94 -2.57 4.24
C VAL A 72 7.60 -3.09 3.71
N LYS A 73 7.17 -2.66 2.52
CA LYS A 73 5.92 -3.14 1.93
C LYS A 73 5.99 -4.62 1.52
N MET A 74 7.12 -5.08 0.98
CA MET A 74 7.32 -6.49 0.64
C MET A 74 7.28 -7.38 1.89
N PHE A 75 8.02 -7.02 2.94
CA PHE A 75 8.00 -7.75 4.21
C PHE A 75 6.64 -7.69 4.89
N SER A 76 5.96 -6.54 4.84
CA SER A 76 4.59 -6.41 5.35
C SER A 76 3.61 -7.31 4.61
N SER A 77 3.73 -7.42 3.28
CA SER A 77 2.92 -8.34 2.46
C SER A 77 3.13 -9.78 2.90
N LEU A 78 4.39 -10.19 3.04
CA LEU A 78 4.75 -11.53 3.47
C LEU A 78 4.16 -11.82 4.87
N ALA A 79 4.31 -10.89 5.81
CA ALA A 79 3.75 -11.01 7.15
C ALA A 79 2.23 -11.13 7.14
N LEU A 80 1.53 -10.34 6.32
CA LEU A 80 0.07 -10.42 6.16
C LEU A 80 -0.38 -11.75 5.55
N VAL A 81 0.32 -12.26 4.54
CA VAL A 81 0.04 -13.59 3.96
C VAL A 81 0.21 -14.68 5.00
N THR A 82 1.33 -14.67 5.73
CA THR A 82 1.59 -15.65 6.79
C THR A 82 0.53 -15.55 7.89
N ALA A 83 0.20 -14.35 8.36
CA ALA A 83 -0.83 -14.14 9.37
C ALA A 83 -2.20 -14.64 8.89
N TYR A 84 -2.57 -14.39 7.63
CA TYR A 84 -3.83 -14.85 7.07
C TYR A 84 -3.91 -16.39 7.00
N LEU A 85 -2.84 -17.04 6.55
CA LEU A 85 -2.81 -18.49 6.43
C LEU A 85 -2.80 -19.18 7.80
N VAL A 86 -2.01 -18.67 8.75
CA VAL A 86 -1.80 -19.32 10.06
C VAL A 86 -2.89 -18.97 11.07
N LEU A 87 -3.30 -17.70 11.14
CA LEU A 87 -4.22 -17.22 12.19
C LEU A 87 -5.69 -17.24 11.75
N VAL A 88 -5.97 -17.09 10.45
CA VAL A 88 -7.35 -16.98 9.93
C VAL A 88 -7.80 -18.27 9.23
N GLY A 89 -6.87 -19.16 8.87
CA GLY A 89 -7.19 -20.47 8.29
C GLY A 89 -7.31 -20.49 6.76
N GLY A 90 -7.09 -19.37 6.07
CA GLY A 90 -6.83 -19.36 4.63
C GLY A 90 -8.00 -19.71 3.70
N THR A 91 -9.26 -19.61 4.14
CA THR A 91 -10.46 -19.99 3.36
C THR A 91 -10.52 -19.35 1.98
N TYR A 92 -10.17 -18.07 1.87
CA TYR A 92 -10.17 -17.29 0.61
C TYR A 92 -8.75 -16.97 0.13
N ARG A 93 -7.79 -17.88 0.31
CA ARG A 93 -6.36 -17.66 -0.02
C ARG A 93 -6.07 -17.00 -1.38
N VAL A 94 -6.75 -17.43 -2.45
CA VAL A 94 -6.52 -16.86 -3.79
C VAL A 94 -7.02 -15.42 -3.87
N HIS A 95 -8.25 -15.17 -3.41
CA HIS A 95 -8.83 -13.83 -3.35
C HIS A 95 -7.99 -12.91 -2.45
N PHE A 96 -7.54 -13.40 -1.30
CA PHE A 96 -6.68 -12.67 -0.40
C PHE A 96 -5.39 -12.22 -1.08
N VAL A 97 -4.64 -13.13 -1.71
CA VAL A 97 -3.35 -12.80 -2.35
C VAL A 97 -3.54 -11.85 -3.53
N LEU A 98 -4.56 -12.06 -4.36
CA LEU A 98 -4.87 -11.17 -5.48
C LEU A 98 -5.30 -9.78 -5.01
N GLY A 99 -6.18 -9.72 -4.01
CA GLY A 99 -6.61 -8.46 -3.41
C GLY A 99 -5.46 -7.70 -2.75
N LEU A 100 -4.64 -8.40 -1.96
CA LEU A 100 -3.43 -7.87 -1.34
C LEU A 100 -2.46 -7.31 -2.39
N PHE A 101 -2.24 -8.04 -3.49
CA PHE A 101 -1.38 -7.59 -4.57
C PHE A 101 -1.91 -6.30 -5.21
N VAL A 102 -3.21 -6.21 -5.47
CA VAL A 102 -3.83 -5.02 -6.05
C VAL A 102 -3.68 -3.83 -5.08
N VAL A 103 -3.96 -4.01 -3.79
CA VAL A 103 -3.76 -2.99 -2.73
C VAL A 103 -2.31 -2.55 -2.67
N PHE A 104 -1.37 -3.49 -2.65
CA PHE A 104 0.05 -3.22 -2.69
C PHE A 104 0.45 -2.40 -3.92
N ALA A 105 -0.01 -2.79 -5.11
CA ALA A 105 0.35 -2.16 -6.37
C ALA A 105 -0.16 -0.72 -6.44
N VAL A 106 -1.45 -0.48 -6.18
CA VAL A 106 -2.04 0.87 -6.23
C VAL A 106 -1.38 1.80 -5.21
N ASN A 107 -1.21 1.37 -3.96
CA ASN A 107 -0.54 2.17 -2.94
C ASN A 107 0.94 2.41 -3.27
N THR A 108 1.58 1.54 -4.04
CA THR A 108 2.97 1.72 -4.50
C THR A 108 3.07 2.68 -5.65
N VAL A 109 2.22 2.55 -6.67
CA VAL A 109 2.14 3.52 -7.77
C VAL A 109 1.90 4.93 -7.22
N LEU A 110 0.93 5.10 -6.32
CA LEU A 110 0.67 6.41 -5.71
C LEU A 110 1.89 6.97 -4.97
N LEU A 111 2.58 6.13 -4.19
CA LEU A 111 3.76 6.54 -3.43
C LEU A 111 4.93 6.93 -4.35
N VAL A 112 5.16 6.16 -5.41
CA VAL A 112 6.23 6.43 -6.40
C VAL A 112 5.93 7.69 -7.19
N VAL A 113 4.69 7.87 -7.66
CA VAL A 113 4.27 9.09 -8.36
C VAL A 113 4.44 10.31 -7.45
N GLU A 114 4.09 10.19 -6.17
CA GLU A 114 4.26 11.28 -5.21
C GLU A 114 5.75 11.60 -4.97
N SER A 115 6.61 10.58 -4.83
CA SER A 115 8.04 10.79 -4.61
C SER A 115 8.74 11.40 -5.83
N GLN A 116 8.33 11.02 -7.05
CA GLN A 116 8.86 11.59 -8.29
C GLN A 116 8.42 13.04 -8.52
N ASN A 117 7.17 13.38 -8.21
CA ASN A 117 6.68 14.76 -8.36
C ASN A 117 7.41 15.77 -7.46
N HIS A 118 8.05 15.29 -6.39
CA HIS A 118 8.78 16.12 -5.44
C HIS A 118 10.29 15.93 -5.53
N ALA A 119 10.77 15.00 -6.37
CA ALA A 119 12.20 14.74 -6.50
C ALA A 119 12.91 16.01 -6.98
N PRO A 120 14.08 16.35 -6.41
CA PRO A 120 14.87 17.47 -6.92
C PRO A 120 15.09 17.27 -8.41
N ARG A 121 14.68 18.25 -9.23
CA ARG A 121 15.08 18.29 -10.63
C ARG A 121 16.56 18.62 -10.64
N ASP A 122 17.41 17.67 -11.03
CA ASP A 122 18.79 18.00 -11.38
C ASP A 122 18.74 19.05 -12.51
N PRO A 123 19.34 20.23 -12.31
CA PRO A 123 19.51 21.19 -13.39
C PRO A 123 20.65 20.66 -14.26
N ASN A 124 20.30 19.97 -15.34
CA ASN A 124 21.20 19.82 -16.48
C ASN A 124 21.14 21.11 -17.32
#